data_AF-A0A3R7XI69-F1
#
_entry.id   AF-A0A3R7XI69-F1
#
_cell.length_a   1.000
_cell.length_b   1.000
_cell.length_c   1.000
_cell.angle_alpha   90.00
_cell.angle_beta   90.00
_cell.angle_gamma   90.00
#
_symmetry.space_group_name_H-M   'P 1'
#
loop_
_entity.id
_entity.type
_entity.pdbx_description
1 polymer ?
#
loop_
_entity_poly.entity_id
_entity_poly.type
_entity_poly.pdbx_seq_one_letter_code
_entity_poly.pdbx_strand_id
1 'polypeptide(L)'
;LSPLSLKTKERIEEIYGERIKVIVTPGTNYVTDMVHAVKQSNILDPVLIVMYDLAMITPDIIEFVIEEYNKCEKPSMSVHVPLSIFKDVESKPETVFNRNGRFISPAGINVMDGKDIDREQEDCNLIIDRKELAYNLNTVYDLDVCERIMATRKG
;
A
#
# COMPACT_ATOMS: atom_id res chain seq x y z
N LEU A 1 -7.59 18.17 9.89
CA LEU A 1 -8.26 16.86 9.85
C LEU A 1 -9.60 16.97 9.13
N SER A 2 -9.79 16.18 8.07
CA SER A 2 -11.05 16.14 7.32
C SER A 2 -12.17 15.54 8.19
N PRO A 3 -13.41 16.06 8.14
CA PRO A 3 -14.56 15.44 8.79
C PRO A 3 -14.80 13.98 8.36
N LEU A 4 -14.38 13.62 7.14
CA LEU A 4 -14.50 12.26 6.62
C LEU A 4 -13.57 11.27 7.34
N SER A 5 -12.42 11.73 7.84
CA SER A 5 -11.48 10.90 8.60
C SER A 5 -12.10 10.44 9.94
N LEU A 6 -12.89 11.29 10.59
CA LEU A 6 -13.58 10.94 11.84
C LEU A 6 -14.72 9.94 11.60
N LYS A 7 -15.51 10.14 10.55
CA LYS A 7 -16.55 9.17 10.16
C LYS A 7 -15.96 7.81 9.80
N THR A 8 -14.79 7.80 9.15
CA THR A 8 -14.06 6.56 8.82
C THR A 8 -13.62 5.84 10.10
N LYS A 9 -13.06 6.57 11.08
CA LYS A 9 -12.73 6.02 12.40
C LYS A 9 -13.94 5.37 13.05
N GLU A 10 -15.04 6.11 13.20
CA GLU A 10 -16.26 5.62 13.84
C GLU A 10 -16.75 4.34 13.16
N ARG A 11 -16.74 4.30 11.82
CA ARG A 11 -17.17 3.14 11.05
C ARG A 11 -16.25 1.92 11.23
N ILE A 12 -14.93 2.12 11.26
CA ILE A 12 -13.96 1.04 11.48
C ILE A 12 -14.08 0.48 12.90
N GLU A 13 -14.20 1.35 13.91
CA GLU A 13 -14.38 0.94 15.30
C GLU A 13 -15.72 0.20 15.50
N GLU A 14 -16.80 0.63 14.83
CA GLU A 14 -18.10 -0.05 14.86
C GLU A 14 -18.02 -1.47 14.27
N ILE A 15 -17.38 -1.66 13.11
CA ILE A 15 -17.33 -2.96 12.42
C ILE A 15 -16.34 -3.92 13.09
N TYR A 16 -15.17 -3.42 13.46
CA TYR A 16 -14.05 -4.26 13.85
C TYR A 16 -13.81 -4.29 15.36
N GLY A 17 -14.29 -3.29 16.10
CA GLY A 17 -14.10 -3.17 17.54
C GLY A 17 -12.62 -3.19 17.92
N GLU A 18 -12.31 -3.92 18.99
CA GLU A 18 -10.95 -4.02 19.54
C GLU A 18 -9.97 -4.81 18.64
N ARG A 19 -10.44 -5.45 17.55
CA ARG A 19 -9.57 -6.18 16.61
C ARG A 19 -8.66 -5.26 15.80
N ILE A 20 -8.99 -3.98 15.71
CA ILE A 20 -8.22 -2.98 14.99
C ILE A 20 -7.97 -1.79 15.92
N LYS A 21 -6.71 -1.36 16.04
CA LYS A 21 -6.34 -0.11 16.68
C LYS A 21 -6.40 1.03 15.66
N VAL A 22 -7.27 2.02 15.88
CA VAL A 22 -7.35 3.20 15.01
C VAL A 22 -6.52 4.34 15.59
N ILE A 23 -5.61 4.90 14.77
CA ILE A 23 -4.78 6.04 15.15
C ILE A 23 -5.17 7.24 14.28
N VAL A 24 -5.56 8.34 14.92
CA VAL A 24 -5.85 9.59 14.22
C VAL A 24 -4.55 10.38 14.08
N THR A 25 -4.09 10.57 12.86
CA THR A 25 -2.88 11.32 12.52
C THR A 25 -3.19 12.81 12.29
N PRO A 26 -2.18 13.70 12.21
CA PRO A 26 -2.40 15.12 11.89
C PRO A 26 -3.10 15.38 10.55
N GLY A 27 -2.96 14.48 9.57
CA GLY A 27 -3.56 14.62 8.24
C GLY A 27 -2.80 15.62 7.37
N THR A 28 -1.48 15.70 7.51
CA THR A 28 -0.65 16.76 6.89
C THR A 28 -0.02 16.33 5.58
N ASN A 29 0.60 15.15 5.56
CA ASN A 29 1.13 14.48 4.38
C ASN A 29 1.39 13.02 4.74
N TYR A 30 1.57 12.19 3.72
CA TYR A 30 1.81 10.75 3.86
C TYR A 30 2.94 10.42 4.84
N VAL A 31 4.12 11.02 4.68
CA VAL A 31 5.31 10.68 5.48
C VAL A 31 5.10 11.04 6.95
N THR A 32 4.63 12.25 7.23
CA THR A 32 4.38 12.71 8.61
C THR A 32 3.32 11.84 9.29
N ASP A 33 2.25 11.49 8.59
CA ASP A 33 1.16 10.70 9.15
C ASP A 33 1.58 9.23 9.37
N MET A 34 2.32 8.64 8.43
CA MET A 34 2.91 7.30 8.57
C MET A 34 3.84 7.23 9.80
N VAL A 35 4.81 8.16 9.91
CA VAL A 35 5.73 8.22 11.06
C VAL A 35 4.95 8.36 12.38
N HIS A 36 3.93 9.23 12.40
CA HIS A 36 3.08 9.41 13.57
C HIS A 36 2.37 8.11 13.95
N ALA A 37 1.74 7.43 12.99
CA ALA A 37 1.01 6.20 13.22
C ALA A 37 1.91 5.08 13.76
N VAL A 38 3.07 4.85 13.14
CA VAL A 38 4.00 3.82 13.58
C VAL A 38 4.53 4.13 14.99
N LYS A 39 4.92 5.36 15.28
CA LYS A 39 5.36 5.74 16.63
C LYS A 39 4.26 5.57 17.69
N GLN A 40 3.01 5.99 17.39
CA GLN A 40 1.87 5.81 18.31
C GLN A 40 1.46 4.34 18.48
N SER A 41 1.81 3.48 17.52
CA SER A 41 1.58 2.04 17.61
C SER A 41 2.61 1.32 18.49
N ASN A 42 3.76 1.94 18.79
CA ASN A 42 4.93 1.34 19.47
C ASN A 42 5.50 0.11 18.75
N ILE A 43 5.32 0.02 17.43
CA ILE A 43 5.95 -1.03 16.62
C ILE A 43 7.44 -0.69 16.45
N LEU A 44 8.30 -1.62 16.85
CA LEU A 44 9.76 -1.52 16.71
C LEU A 44 10.31 -2.51 15.67
N ASP A 45 9.51 -3.50 15.28
CA ASP A 45 9.84 -4.47 14.24
C ASP A 45 9.48 -3.92 12.85
N PRO A 46 9.86 -4.61 11.76
CA PRO A 46 9.42 -4.25 10.42
C PRO A 46 7.89 -4.12 10.32
N VAL A 47 7.44 -3.04 9.69
CA VAL A 47 6.03 -2.70 9.52
C VAL A 47 5.65 -2.70 8.03
N LEU A 48 4.59 -3.44 7.70
CA LEU A 48 3.96 -3.41 6.38
C LEU A 48 2.98 -2.23 6.32
N ILE A 49 3.21 -1.33 5.37
CA ILE A 49 2.38 -0.16 5.10
C ILE A 49 1.68 -0.38 3.77
N VAL A 50 0.35 -0.36 3.79
CA VAL A 50 -0.50 -0.61 2.62
C VAL A 50 -1.41 0.59 2.41
N MET A 51 -1.41 1.14 1.20
CA MET A 51 -2.32 2.21 0.82
C MET A 51 -3.76 1.67 0.74
N TYR A 52 -4.72 2.49 1.19
CA TYR A 52 -6.12 2.06 1.36
C TYR A 52 -6.88 1.86 0.05
N ASP A 53 -6.35 2.38 -1.06
CA ASP A 53 -6.93 2.37 -2.39
C ASP A 53 -6.62 1.10 -3.19
N LEU A 54 -5.89 0.14 -2.61
CA LEU A 54 -5.53 -1.15 -3.21
C LEU A 54 -6.63 -2.19 -3.04
N ALA A 55 -7.77 -1.97 -3.68
CA ALA A 55 -8.96 -2.82 -3.49
C ALA A 55 -8.78 -4.29 -3.92
N MET A 56 -7.82 -4.57 -4.81
CA MET A 56 -7.60 -5.91 -5.36
C MET A 56 -6.46 -6.69 -4.72
N ILE A 57 -5.84 -6.17 -3.66
CA ILE A 57 -4.80 -6.87 -2.91
C ILE A 57 -5.31 -8.21 -2.36
N THR A 58 -4.46 -9.23 -2.41
CA THR A 58 -4.78 -10.60 -2.00
C THR A 58 -3.80 -11.11 -0.94
N PRO A 59 -4.16 -12.13 -0.13
CA PRO A 59 -3.26 -12.69 0.87
C PRO A 59 -1.94 -13.21 0.30
N ASP A 60 -1.96 -13.81 -0.91
CA ASP A 60 -0.75 -14.32 -1.57
C ASP A 60 0.22 -13.20 -1.99
N ILE A 61 -0.29 -12.01 -2.32
CA ILE A 61 0.57 -10.84 -2.59
C ILE A 61 1.26 -10.37 -1.30
N ILE A 62 0.52 -10.33 -0.19
CA ILE A 62 1.06 -9.93 1.11
C ILE A 62 2.15 -10.90 1.55
N GLU A 63 1.88 -12.21 1.47
CA GLU A 63 2.86 -13.25 1.81
C GLU A 63 4.12 -13.13 0.96
N PHE A 64 3.96 -12.99 -0.36
CA PHE A 64 5.08 -12.82 -1.29
C PHE A 64 5.92 -11.58 -0.95
N VAL A 65 5.30 -10.45 -0.63
CA VAL A 65 6.02 -9.23 -0.20
C VAL A 65 6.81 -9.48 1.09
N ILE A 66 6.22 -10.17 2.07
CA ILE A 66 6.91 -10.48 3.33
C ILE A 66 8.10 -11.43 3.09
N GLU A 67 7.90 -12.47 2.27
CA GLU A 67 8.98 -13.40 1.90
C GLU A 67 10.14 -12.71 1.19
N GLU A 68 9.85 -11.81 0.25
CA GLU A 68 10.87 -11.06 -0.47
C GLU A 68 11.58 -10.02 0.41
N TYR A 69 10.85 -9.40 1.36
CA TYR A 69 11.47 -8.54 2.36
C TYR A 69 12.46 -9.31 3.23
N ASN A 70 12.09 -10.51 3.69
CA ASN A 70 12.98 -11.34 4.51
C ASN A 70 14.26 -11.80 3.77
N LYS A 71 14.23 -11.82 2.43
CA LYS A 71 15.41 -12.06 1.59
C LYS A 71 16.18 -10.77 1.31
N CYS A 72 15.54 -9.61 1.44
CA CYS A 72 16.17 -8.32 1.26
C CYS A 72 16.98 -7.97 2.52
N GLU A 73 18.28 -7.79 2.37
CA GLU A 73 19.18 -7.40 3.47
C GLU A 73 19.09 -5.89 3.81
N LYS A 74 17.99 -5.22 3.45
CA LYS A 74 17.78 -3.77 3.63
C LYS A 74 16.65 -3.50 4.62
N PRO A 75 16.74 -2.41 5.41
CA PRO A 75 15.71 -2.08 6.40
C PRO A 75 14.37 -1.69 5.77
N SER A 76 14.37 -1.23 4.51
CA SER A 76 13.17 -0.80 3.79
C SER A 76 13.01 -1.48 2.44
N MET A 77 11.77 -1.68 2.01
CA MET A 77 11.42 -2.17 0.69
C MET A 77 10.16 -1.51 0.15
N SER A 78 10.25 -0.98 -1.07
CA SER A 78 9.10 -0.41 -1.79
C SER A 78 8.66 -1.31 -2.95
N VAL A 79 7.37 -1.62 -2.99
CA VAL A 79 6.78 -2.48 -4.02
C VAL A 79 6.34 -1.66 -5.23
N HIS A 80 6.66 -2.16 -6.41
CA HIS A 80 6.38 -1.52 -7.68
C HIS A 80 5.82 -2.52 -8.69
N VAL A 81 5.06 -2.03 -9.66
CA VAL A 81 4.67 -2.77 -10.86
C VAL A 81 5.45 -2.28 -12.08
N PRO A 82 5.77 -3.15 -13.05
CA PRO A 82 6.35 -2.70 -14.31
C PRO A 82 5.32 -1.88 -15.11
N LEU A 83 5.78 -0.83 -15.80
CA LEU A 83 4.89 0.00 -16.63
C LEU A 83 4.15 -0.81 -17.72
N SER A 84 4.71 -1.94 -18.15
CA SER A 84 4.11 -2.82 -19.15
C SER A 84 2.75 -3.38 -18.75
N ILE A 85 2.49 -3.56 -17.44
CA ILE A 85 1.21 -4.09 -16.94
C ILE A 85 0.02 -3.25 -17.39
N PHE A 86 0.20 -1.91 -17.48
CA PHE A 86 -0.84 -0.96 -17.84
C PHE A 86 -1.30 -1.05 -19.31
N LYS A 87 -0.63 -1.87 -20.13
CA LYS A 87 -1.11 -2.21 -21.48
C LYS A 87 -2.24 -3.25 -21.45
N ASP A 88 -2.28 -4.07 -20.40
CA ASP A 88 -3.17 -5.22 -20.28
C ASP A 88 -4.21 -5.07 -19.15
N VAL A 89 -4.34 -3.85 -18.61
CA VAL A 89 -5.32 -3.48 -17.58
C VAL A 89 -6.04 -2.18 -17.95
N GLU A 90 -7.29 -2.08 -17.52
CA GLU A 90 -8.11 -0.86 -17.63
C GLU A 90 -7.80 0.09 -16.46
N SER A 91 -6.55 0.52 -16.37
CA SER A 91 -6.02 1.43 -15.34
C SER A 91 -4.84 2.23 -15.88
N LYS A 92 -4.43 3.29 -15.19
CA LYS A 92 -3.29 4.13 -15.56
C LYS A 92 -2.33 4.31 -14.38
N PRO A 93 -1.02 4.36 -14.63
CA PRO A 93 -0.06 4.70 -13.58
C PRO A 93 -0.22 6.18 -13.21
N GLU A 94 -0.24 6.49 -11.92
CA GLU A 94 -0.23 7.87 -11.46
C GLU A 94 1.17 8.47 -11.52
N THR A 95 2.18 7.67 -11.18
CA THR A 95 3.58 8.07 -11.14
C THR A 95 4.43 7.00 -11.81
N VAL A 96 5.41 7.42 -12.61
CA VAL A 96 6.34 6.51 -13.30
C VAL A 96 7.77 6.94 -13.01
N PHE A 97 8.59 5.98 -12.59
CA PHE A 97 10.03 6.13 -12.35
C PHE A 97 10.83 5.34 -13.38
N ASN A 98 12.02 5.83 -13.73
CA ASN A 98 13.02 5.04 -14.44
C ASN A 98 14.04 4.51 -13.43
N ARG A 99 14.03 3.20 -13.19
CA ARG A 99 15.01 2.53 -12.33
C ARG A 99 15.85 1.59 -13.18
N ASN A 100 17.12 1.94 -13.38
CA ASN A 100 18.08 1.17 -14.18
C ASN A 100 17.59 0.82 -15.60
N GLY A 101 16.91 1.74 -16.27
CA GLY A 101 16.36 1.53 -17.62
C GLY A 101 14.99 0.84 -17.65
N ARG A 102 14.43 0.47 -16.49
CA ARG A 102 13.09 -0.10 -16.37
C ARG A 102 12.11 0.94 -15.84
N PHE A 103 11.01 1.14 -16.56
CA PHE A 103 9.93 2.00 -16.11
C PHE A 103 9.02 1.26 -15.13
N ILE A 104 8.81 1.83 -13.95
CA ILE A 104 8.05 1.23 -12.86
C ILE A 104 7.09 2.26 -12.23
N SER A 105 5.98 1.78 -11.67
CA SER A 105 5.02 2.59 -10.89
C SER A 105 4.93 2.03 -9.47
N PRO A 106 4.82 2.86 -8.42
CA PRO A 106 4.56 2.38 -7.07
C PRO A 106 3.25 1.59 -7.03
N ALA A 107 3.26 0.50 -6.27
CA ALA A 107 2.08 -0.32 -6.02
C ALA A 107 1.34 0.07 -4.74
N GLY A 108 1.82 1.07 -3.98
CA GLY A 108 1.22 1.47 -2.70
C GLY A 108 1.50 0.50 -1.54
N ILE A 109 2.54 -0.33 -1.63
CA ILE A 109 2.96 -1.22 -0.53
C ILE A 109 4.43 -0.93 -0.19
N ASN A 110 4.70 -0.77 1.10
CA ASN A 110 6.06 -0.59 1.62
C ASN A 110 6.25 -1.49 2.85
N VAL A 111 7.49 -1.92 3.08
CA VAL A 111 7.94 -2.49 4.35
C VAL A 111 9.06 -1.60 4.87
N MET A 112 9.00 -1.19 6.14
CA MET A 112 10.00 -0.31 6.74
C MET A 112 10.34 -0.77 8.15
N ASP A 113 11.55 -0.51 8.63
CA ASP A 113 11.92 -0.75 10.02
C ASP A 113 11.17 0.25 10.93
N GLY A 114 10.31 -0.25 11.81
CA GLY A 114 9.53 0.56 12.75
C GLY A 114 10.40 1.33 13.75
N LYS A 115 11.57 0.79 14.12
CA LYS A 115 12.48 1.40 15.09
C LYS A 115 13.06 2.73 14.60
N ASP A 116 13.38 2.80 13.32
CA ASP A 116 14.00 3.97 12.67
C ASP A 116 13.04 4.63 11.65
N ILE A 117 11.73 4.55 11.89
CA ILE A 117 10.69 5.01 10.94
C ILE A 117 10.76 6.52 10.62
N ASP A 118 11.32 7.33 11.52
CA ASP A 118 11.47 8.78 11.35
C ASP A 118 12.77 9.19 10.67
N ARG A 119 13.53 8.22 10.16
CA ARG A 119 14.79 8.43 9.46
C ARG A 119 14.70 7.84 8.05
N GLU A 120 15.53 8.38 7.17
CA GLU A 120 15.74 7.76 5.86
C GLU A 120 16.40 6.39 6.05
N GLN A 121 15.86 5.39 5.37
CA GLN A 121 16.29 4.00 5.44
C GLN A 121 16.79 3.57 4.07
N GLU A 122 17.88 2.80 4.05
CA GLU A 122 18.32 2.18 2.80
C GLU A 122 17.22 1.23 2.28
N ASP A 123 16.86 1.38 1.01
CA ASP A 123 15.72 0.66 0.42
C ASP A 123 16.12 -0.30 -0.71
N CYS A 124 15.37 -1.40 -0.83
CA CYS A 124 15.32 -2.23 -2.02
C CYS A 124 13.98 -2.04 -2.76
N ASN A 125 13.96 -2.29 -4.08
CA ASN A 125 12.74 -2.14 -4.87
C ASN A 125 12.32 -3.50 -5.38
N LEU A 126 11.17 -3.95 -4.90
CA LEU A 126 10.55 -5.19 -5.34
C LEU A 126 9.64 -4.88 -6.52
N ILE A 127 9.94 -5.42 -7.69
CA ILE A 127 9.13 -5.25 -8.90
C ILE A 127 8.31 -6.50 -9.12
N ILE A 128 6.98 -6.39 -8.98
CA ILE A 128 6.04 -7.49 -9.07
C ILE A 128 5.17 -7.32 -10.31
N ASP A 129 5.12 -8.34 -11.16
CA ASP A 129 4.23 -8.39 -12.32
C ASP A 129 2.87 -9.01 -11.93
N ARG A 130 2.11 -8.27 -11.10
CA ARG A 130 0.76 -8.66 -10.63
C ARG A 130 -0.25 -7.58 -10.96
N LYS A 131 -1.23 -7.93 -11.81
CA LYS A 131 -2.25 -6.99 -12.29
C LYS A 131 -3.07 -6.39 -11.15
N GLU A 132 -3.27 -7.14 -10.08
CA GLU A 132 -3.99 -6.70 -8.87
C GLU A 132 -3.43 -5.41 -8.28
N LEU A 133 -2.11 -5.20 -8.40
CA LEU A 133 -1.39 -4.03 -7.89
C LEU A 133 -1.42 -2.83 -8.85
N ALA A 134 -2.11 -2.95 -9.98
CA ALA A 134 -2.20 -1.90 -10.99
C ALA A 134 -3.46 -1.04 -10.86
N TYR A 135 -4.35 -1.34 -9.92
CA TYR A 135 -5.66 -0.71 -9.80
C TYR A 135 -5.79 0.00 -8.46
N ASN A 136 -5.56 1.31 -8.49
CA ASN A 136 -5.82 2.21 -7.37
C ASN A 136 -7.22 2.81 -7.54
N LEU A 137 -8.02 2.79 -6.48
CA LEU A 137 -9.36 3.38 -6.48
C LEU A 137 -9.32 4.90 -6.27
N ASN A 138 -9.22 5.66 -7.36
CA ASN A 138 -9.22 7.13 -7.32
C ASN A 138 -10.49 7.75 -7.92
N THR A 139 -11.19 7.01 -8.78
CA THR A 139 -12.40 7.47 -9.46
C THR A 139 -13.52 6.43 -9.38
N VAL A 140 -14.76 6.87 -9.65
CA VAL A 140 -15.91 5.96 -9.76
C VAL A 140 -15.77 4.96 -10.91
N TYR A 141 -14.97 5.31 -11.94
CA TYR A 141 -14.65 4.41 -13.02
C TYR A 141 -13.71 3.29 -12.57
N ASP A 142 -12.69 3.61 -11.77
CA ASP A 142 -11.80 2.59 -11.19
C ASP A 142 -12.58 1.59 -10.32
N LEU A 143 -13.57 2.09 -9.57
CA LEU A 143 -14.48 1.26 -8.79
C LEU A 143 -15.27 0.29 -9.69
N ASP A 144 -15.92 0.80 -10.73
CA ASP A 144 -16.70 0.00 -11.69
C ASP A 144 -15.82 -1.08 -12.36
N VAL A 145 -14.60 -0.72 -12.76
CA VAL A 145 -13.61 -1.67 -13.29
C VAL A 145 -13.28 -2.76 -12.27
N CYS A 146 -12.96 -2.38 -11.02
CA CYS A 146 -12.64 -3.34 -9.96
C CYS A 146 -13.82 -4.26 -9.64
N GLU A 147 -15.04 -3.73 -9.56
CA GLU A 147 -16.26 -4.52 -9.31
C GLU A 147 -16.49 -5.54 -10.42
N ARG A 148 -16.34 -5.16 -11.70
CA ARG A 148 -16.41 -6.11 -12.82
C ARG A 148 -15.40 -7.23 -12.70
N ILE A 149 -14.14 -6.89 -12.40
CA ILE A 149 -13.07 -7.89 -12.25
C ILE A 149 -13.39 -8.83 -11.08
N MET A 150 -13.75 -8.29 -9.91
CA MET A 150 -14.08 -9.10 -8.73
C MET A 150 -15.30 -10.00 -8.95
N ALA A 151 -16.30 -9.55 -9.71
CA ALA A 151 -17.45 -10.37 -10.07
C ALA A 151 -17.03 -11.61 -10.89
N THR A 152 -16.02 -11.48 -11.76
CA THR A 152 -15.50 -12.61 -12.55
C THR A 152 -14.58 -13.56 -11.79
N ARG A 153 -14.05 -13.14 -10.62
CA ARG A 153 -13.20 -13.97 -9.75
C ARG A 153 -13.98 -14.96 -8.88
N LYS A 154 -15.32 -14.85 -8.81
CA LYS A 154 -16.16 -15.84 -8.13
C LYS A 154 -16.29 -17.08 -9.02
N GLY A 155 -15.27 -17.94 -8.97
CA GLY A 155 -15.19 -19.26 -9.60
C GLY A 155 -14.28 -20.16 -8.79
#